data_AF-Q5FST3-F1
#
_entry.id   AF-Q5FST3-F1
#
_cell.length_a   1.000
_cell.length_b   1.000
_cell.length_c   1.000
_cell.angle_alpha   90.00
_cell.angle_beta   90.00
_cell.angle_gamma   90.00
#
_symmetry.space_group_name_H-M   'P 1'
#
loop_
_entity.id
_entity.type
_entity.pdbx_description
1 polymer ?
#
loop_
_entity_poly.entity_id
_entity_poly.type
_entity_poly.pdbx_seq_one_letter_code
_entity_poly.pdbx_strand_id
1 'polypeptide(L)'
;MNWAMGWFPMIVGTDERRNAFMDEGFNTFIDVYASDHFNNGEFAPKRDSEFAPKTGNPAQDIVPVLTDPDAPVLMTAADSVSEKYRHSVTYFKGAYGLKLLREQILGPVRFDTAFRRYISEWSFKHPSPSDFFRLMSSEAGEDLGWFWRGWYFTNAAPDYALGDIHHDAGKPATVQVRNYGELPLPVLLRAEYADGKSEEIRIPTEAWRQGSDIVVSLPVHDGLKVVTLDPDHVIPDVDRSDNRIAVTP
;
A
#
# COMPACT_ATOMS: atom_id res chain seq x y z
N MET A 1 -4.20 -25.20 10.32
CA MET A 1 -5.46 -25.64 9.68
C MET A 1 -6.01 -24.39 8.99
N ASN A 2 -5.91 -24.31 7.68
CA ASN A 2 -6.08 -23.08 6.91
C ASN A 2 -7.57 -22.75 6.75
N TRP A 3 -8.05 -21.72 7.45
CA TRP A 3 -9.45 -21.29 7.43
C TRP A 3 -9.78 -20.40 6.21
N ALA A 4 -8.77 -19.80 5.56
CA ALA A 4 -8.95 -18.91 4.40
C ALA A 4 -9.26 -19.66 3.09
N MET A 5 -8.69 -20.86 2.92
CA MET A 5 -9.03 -21.83 1.84
C MET A 5 -10.53 -22.20 1.82
N GLY A 6 -11.27 -21.92 2.90
CA GLY A 6 -12.73 -22.11 2.95
C GLY A 6 -13.53 -20.99 2.26
N TRP A 7 -12.96 -19.80 2.08
CA TRP A 7 -13.63 -18.64 1.48
C TRP A 7 -13.26 -18.42 0.00
N PHE A 8 -11.96 -18.50 -0.33
CA PHE A 8 -11.45 -18.49 -1.71
C PHE A 8 -10.61 -19.76 -1.93
N PRO A 9 -10.83 -20.55 -2.99
CA PRO A 9 -11.87 -20.42 -4.01
C PRO A 9 -13.21 -21.05 -3.60
N MET A 10 -13.31 -21.64 -2.41
CA MET A 10 -14.39 -22.58 -2.07
C MET A 10 -15.77 -21.94 -1.90
N ILE A 11 -15.87 -20.68 -1.43
CA ILE A 11 -17.14 -19.93 -1.37
C ILE A 11 -17.23 -18.94 -2.53
N VAL A 12 -16.14 -18.27 -2.91
CA VAL A 12 -16.09 -17.41 -4.11
C VAL A 12 -15.11 -18.04 -5.11
N GLY A 13 -15.65 -18.72 -6.13
CA GLY A 13 -14.82 -19.41 -7.10
C GLY A 13 -14.30 -18.44 -8.15
N THR A 14 -12.99 -18.34 -8.36
CA THR A 14 -12.44 -17.49 -9.44
C THR A 14 -11.94 -18.36 -10.59
N ASP A 15 -11.82 -17.79 -11.80
CA ASP A 15 -11.08 -18.46 -12.89
C ASP A 15 -9.59 -18.33 -12.61
N GLU A 16 -9.07 -19.25 -11.79
CA GLU A 16 -7.69 -19.31 -11.30
C GLU A 16 -6.67 -19.34 -12.46
N ARG A 17 -7.04 -19.92 -13.62
CA ARG A 17 -6.18 -19.96 -14.81
C ARG A 17 -5.99 -18.59 -15.45
N ARG A 18 -6.94 -17.67 -15.26
CA ARG A 18 -6.88 -16.30 -15.82
C ARG A 18 -6.50 -15.25 -14.79
N ASN A 19 -6.98 -15.36 -13.55
CA ASN A 19 -6.84 -14.32 -12.53
C ASN A 19 -6.35 -14.91 -11.20
N ALA A 20 -5.22 -15.63 -11.22
CA ALA A 20 -4.69 -16.34 -10.06
C ALA A 20 -4.50 -15.45 -8.81
N PHE A 21 -4.26 -14.14 -8.97
CA PHE A 21 -4.12 -13.23 -7.82
C PHE A 21 -5.41 -13.10 -6.99
N MET A 22 -6.59 -13.28 -7.59
CA MET A 22 -7.87 -13.16 -6.88
C MET A 22 -8.10 -14.33 -5.94
N ASP A 23 -7.45 -15.47 -6.18
CA ASP A 23 -7.47 -16.60 -5.28
C ASP A 23 -6.29 -16.48 -4.30
N GLU A 24 -5.08 -16.56 -4.84
CA GLU A 24 -3.86 -16.67 -4.04
C GLU A 24 -3.52 -15.40 -3.27
N GLY A 25 -3.68 -14.23 -3.89
CA GLY A 25 -3.44 -12.95 -3.24
C GLY A 25 -4.51 -12.63 -2.18
N PHE A 26 -5.76 -13.01 -2.41
CA PHE A 26 -6.85 -12.79 -1.45
C PHE A 26 -6.71 -13.73 -0.25
N ASN A 27 -6.41 -15.01 -0.51
CA ASN A 27 -6.14 -15.99 0.52
C ASN A 27 -4.93 -15.57 1.38
N THR A 28 -3.82 -15.21 0.74
CA THR A 28 -2.63 -14.69 1.42
C THR A 28 -2.95 -13.46 2.27
N PHE A 29 -3.73 -12.50 1.74
CA PHE A 29 -4.17 -11.32 2.50
C PHE A 29 -5.01 -11.69 3.73
N ILE A 30 -6.00 -12.57 3.59
CA ILE A 30 -6.84 -13.01 4.72
C ILE A 30 -5.97 -13.71 5.77
N ASP A 31 -5.02 -14.55 5.35
CA ASP A 31 -4.12 -15.26 6.26
C ASP A 31 -3.19 -14.33 7.05
N VAL A 32 -2.75 -13.20 6.47
CA VAL A 32 -1.97 -12.16 7.20
C VAL A 32 -2.75 -11.70 8.43
N TYR A 33 -4.00 -11.27 8.26
CA TYR A 33 -4.80 -10.78 9.39
C TYR A 33 -5.31 -11.90 10.30
N ALA A 34 -5.56 -13.10 9.77
CA ALA A 34 -5.92 -14.25 10.59
C ALA A 34 -4.79 -14.60 11.58
N SER A 35 -3.53 -14.50 11.15
CA SER A 35 -2.35 -14.70 12.01
C SER A 35 -2.23 -13.63 13.09
N ASP A 36 -2.56 -12.37 12.75
CA ASP A 36 -2.56 -11.25 13.70
C ASP A 36 -3.66 -11.38 14.78
N HIS A 37 -4.80 -11.99 14.45
CA HIS A 37 -5.94 -12.14 15.35
C HIS A 37 -5.98 -13.48 16.11
N PHE A 38 -5.28 -14.51 15.65
CA PHE A 38 -5.26 -15.82 16.31
C PHE A 38 -4.58 -15.73 17.68
N ASN A 39 -5.30 -16.13 18.73
CA ASN A 39 -4.81 -16.20 20.11
C ASN A 39 -4.04 -14.95 20.59
N ASN A 40 -4.61 -13.76 20.39
CA ASN A 40 -3.97 -12.46 20.69
C ASN A 40 -2.64 -12.20 19.96
N GLY A 41 -2.51 -12.67 18.72
CA GLY A 41 -1.33 -12.43 17.89
C GLY A 41 -0.18 -13.39 18.16
N GLU A 42 -0.46 -14.62 18.59
CA GLU A 42 0.55 -15.67 18.80
C GLU A 42 1.43 -15.90 17.56
N PHE A 43 0.87 -15.65 16.37
CA PHE A 43 1.55 -15.80 15.09
C PHE A 43 1.80 -14.45 14.38
N ALA A 44 1.68 -13.33 15.10
CA ALA A 44 1.89 -11.99 14.59
C ALA A 44 3.36 -11.54 14.74
N PRO A 45 3.88 -10.71 13.82
CA PRO A 45 3.38 -10.53 12.46
C PRO A 45 3.63 -11.81 11.62
N LYS A 46 2.77 -12.09 10.64
CA LYS A 46 3.00 -13.19 9.68
C LYS A 46 4.35 -12.97 8.97
N ARG A 47 5.29 -13.90 9.17
CA ARG A 47 6.69 -13.86 8.69
C ARG A 47 7.02 -15.04 7.78
N ASP A 48 6.00 -15.68 7.21
CA ASP A 48 6.22 -16.86 6.39
C ASP A 48 6.80 -16.50 5.01
N SER A 49 7.14 -17.51 4.23
CA SER A 49 7.69 -17.35 2.89
C SER A 49 6.76 -16.57 1.95
N GLU A 50 5.47 -16.45 2.27
CA GLU A 50 4.44 -15.87 1.41
C GLU A 50 4.34 -14.35 1.52
N PHE A 51 4.69 -13.78 2.68
CA PHE A 51 4.55 -12.35 2.92
C PHE A 51 5.78 -11.76 3.63
N ALA A 52 6.50 -10.86 2.93
CA ALA A 52 7.71 -10.18 3.42
C ALA A 52 8.86 -11.10 3.94
N PRO A 53 9.28 -12.13 3.19
CA PRO A 53 10.22 -13.14 3.69
C PRO A 53 11.68 -12.67 3.85
N LYS A 54 12.07 -11.55 3.22
CA LYS A 54 13.48 -11.11 3.22
C LYS A 54 13.77 -10.19 4.41
N THR A 55 12.91 -9.21 4.64
CA THR A 55 13.13 -8.17 5.67
C THR A 55 12.08 -8.19 6.78
N GLY A 56 10.96 -8.88 6.58
CA GLY A 56 9.77 -8.74 7.43
C GLY A 56 9.00 -7.43 7.19
N ASN A 57 9.48 -6.57 6.28
CA ASN A 57 8.74 -5.40 5.82
C ASN A 57 8.26 -5.60 4.38
N PRO A 58 6.94 -5.78 4.16
CA PRO A 58 6.41 -6.02 2.82
C PRO A 58 6.62 -4.83 1.88
N ALA A 59 6.67 -3.60 2.40
CA ALA A 59 6.90 -2.41 1.61
C ALA A 59 8.28 -2.40 0.97
N GLN A 60 9.29 -2.89 1.70
CA GLN A 60 10.66 -3.00 1.19
C GLN A 60 10.81 -4.22 0.26
N ASP A 61 10.21 -5.35 0.62
CA ASP A 61 10.39 -6.61 -0.10
C ASP A 61 9.73 -6.62 -1.49
N ILE A 62 8.74 -5.77 -1.72
CA ILE A 62 8.06 -5.67 -3.02
C ILE A 62 8.79 -4.78 -4.02
N VAL A 63 9.62 -3.82 -3.57
CA VAL A 63 10.34 -2.88 -4.46
C VAL A 63 11.14 -3.58 -5.56
N PRO A 64 11.88 -4.68 -5.32
CA PRO A 64 12.57 -5.42 -6.37
C PRO A 64 11.66 -6.00 -7.44
N VAL A 65 10.39 -6.27 -7.13
CA VAL A 65 9.39 -6.75 -8.11
C VAL A 65 8.86 -5.57 -8.93
N LEU A 66 8.60 -4.43 -8.29
CA LEU A 66 8.07 -3.24 -8.96
C LEU A 66 9.09 -2.61 -9.92
N THR A 67 10.38 -2.74 -9.61
CA THR A 67 11.49 -2.14 -10.38
C THR A 67 12.16 -3.10 -11.37
N ASP A 68 11.79 -4.39 -11.37
CA ASP A 68 12.30 -5.36 -12.33
C ASP A 68 11.58 -5.19 -13.69
N PRO A 69 12.28 -4.82 -14.78
CA PRO A 69 11.66 -4.61 -16.09
C PRO A 69 11.06 -5.89 -16.70
N ASP A 70 11.51 -7.06 -16.25
CA ASP A 70 11.00 -8.35 -16.72
C ASP A 70 9.82 -8.88 -15.88
N ALA A 71 9.50 -8.22 -14.75
CA ALA A 71 8.41 -8.67 -13.88
C ALA A 71 7.04 -8.46 -14.55
N PRO A 72 6.18 -9.50 -14.63
CA PRO A 72 4.84 -9.34 -15.17
C PRO A 72 3.97 -8.48 -14.27
N VAL A 73 2.93 -7.88 -14.85
CA VAL A 73 1.90 -7.16 -14.09
C VAL A 73 0.93 -8.15 -13.44
N LEU A 74 0.16 -7.69 -12.45
CA LEU A 74 -0.70 -8.57 -11.67
C LEU A 74 -1.85 -9.17 -12.51
N MET A 75 -2.28 -8.44 -13.54
CA MET A 75 -3.30 -8.88 -14.51
C MET A 75 -2.78 -9.83 -15.60
N THR A 76 -1.49 -10.20 -15.59
CA THR A 76 -0.96 -11.20 -16.52
C THR A 76 -1.59 -12.57 -16.27
N ALA A 77 -2.01 -13.25 -17.33
CA ALA A 77 -2.61 -14.59 -17.23
C ALA A 77 -1.65 -15.59 -16.57
N ALA A 78 -2.18 -16.50 -15.75
CA ALA A 78 -1.37 -17.35 -14.88
C ALA A 78 -0.41 -18.29 -15.65
N ASP A 79 -0.80 -18.72 -16.84
CA ASP A 79 0.02 -19.54 -17.74
C ASP A 79 1.19 -18.78 -18.38
N SER A 80 1.14 -17.45 -18.34
CA SER A 80 2.13 -16.54 -18.89
C SER A 80 3.07 -15.97 -17.81
N VAL A 81 2.79 -16.25 -16.53
CA VAL A 81 3.68 -15.90 -15.41
C VAL A 81 4.73 -16.99 -15.25
N SER A 82 6.00 -16.65 -15.50
CA SER A 82 7.10 -17.60 -15.29
C SER A 82 7.24 -18.00 -13.81
N GLU A 83 7.80 -19.18 -13.57
CA GLU A 83 8.01 -19.71 -12.21
C GLU A 83 8.81 -18.75 -11.30
N LYS A 84 9.73 -17.98 -11.89
CA LYS A 84 10.50 -16.92 -11.20
C LYS A 84 9.58 -15.93 -10.46
N TYR A 85 8.44 -15.58 -11.04
CA TYR A 85 7.56 -14.50 -10.57
C TYR A 85 6.24 -14.98 -9.96
N ARG A 86 5.89 -16.26 -10.12
CA ARG A 86 4.62 -16.84 -9.64
C ARG A 86 4.34 -16.42 -8.20
N HIS A 87 5.31 -16.66 -7.32
CA HIS A 87 5.18 -16.31 -5.90
C HIS A 87 5.10 -14.80 -5.66
N SER A 88 6.07 -14.05 -6.18
CA SER A 88 6.22 -12.62 -5.88
C SER A 88 5.11 -11.75 -6.46
N VAL A 89 4.52 -12.15 -7.59
CA VAL A 89 3.46 -11.40 -8.26
C VAL A 89 2.08 -11.91 -7.81
N THR A 90 1.78 -13.19 -7.99
CA THR A 90 0.43 -13.71 -7.78
C THR A 90 0.01 -13.70 -6.30
N TYR A 91 0.91 -14.10 -5.40
CA TYR A 91 0.63 -14.16 -3.96
C TYR A 91 0.98 -12.81 -3.32
N PHE A 92 2.26 -12.44 -3.40
CA PHE A 92 2.78 -11.35 -2.59
C PHE A 92 2.30 -9.96 -3.06
N LYS A 93 2.49 -9.60 -4.35
CA LYS A 93 1.97 -8.32 -4.89
C LYS A 93 0.45 -8.23 -4.78
N GLY A 94 -0.27 -9.34 -4.99
CA GLY A 94 -1.71 -9.44 -4.82
C GLY A 94 -2.16 -9.10 -3.39
N ALA A 95 -1.57 -9.76 -2.39
CA ALA A 95 -1.88 -9.53 -0.98
C ALA A 95 -1.46 -8.15 -0.50
N TYR A 96 -0.28 -7.68 -0.89
CA TYR A 96 0.22 -6.37 -0.47
C TYR A 96 -0.61 -5.22 -1.05
N GLY A 97 -1.14 -5.38 -2.28
CA GLY A 97 -2.11 -4.44 -2.84
C GLY A 97 -3.36 -4.26 -1.98
N LEU A 98 -3.93 -5.36 -1.49
CA LEU A 98 -5.08 -5.30 -0.57
C LEU A 98 -4.70 -4.68 0.77
N LYS A 99 -3.50 -4.94 1.29
CA LYS A 99 -2.98 -4.29 2.50
C LYS A 99 -2.84 -2.78 2.31
N LEU A 100 -2.28 -2.32 1.18
CA LEU A 100 -2.22 -0.90 0.85
C LEU A 100 -3.61 -0.28 0.78
N LEU A 101 -4.55 -0.97 0.12
CA LEU A 101 -5.92 -0.50 0.00
C LEU A 101 -6.61 -0.37 1.37
N ARG A 102 -6.44 -1.35 2.25
CA ARG A 102 -7.01 -1.35 3.61
C ARG A 102 -6.36 -0.32 4.52
N GLU A 103 -5.04 -0.31 4.60
CA GLU A 103 -4.30 0.44 5.62
C GLU A 103 -3.97 1.86 5.20
N GLN A 104 -3.72 2.08 3.90
CA GLN A 104 -3.21 3.36 3.41
C GLN A 104 -4.22 4.17 2.60
N ILE A 105 -5.20 3.54 1.95
CA ILE A 105 -6.13 4.25 1.06
C ILE A 105 -7.49 4.43 1.73
N LEU A 106 -8.18 3.33 2.03
CA LEU A 106 -9.57 3.37 2.51
C LEU A 106 -9.69 3.46 4.03
N GLY A 107 -8.74 2.90 4.75
CA GLY A 107 -8.87 2.60 6.17
C GLY A 107 -9.70 1.32 6.44
N PRO A 108 -9.49 0.67 7.59
CA PRO A 108 -10.12 -0.61 7.92
C PRO A 108 -11.65 -0.64 7.82
N VAL A 109 -12.33 0.40 8.30
CA VAL A 109 -13.81 0.42 8.36
C VAL A 109 -14.42 0.39 6.95
N ARG A 110 -13.93 1.24 6.05
CA ARG A 110 -14.44 1.34 4.68
C ARG A 110 -14.06 0.10 3.86
N PHE A 111 -12.80 -0.32 3.96
CA PHE A 111 -12.33 -1.52 3.28
C PHE A 111 -13.08 -2.77 3.76
N ASP A 112 -13.14 -3.04 5.07
CA ASP A 112 -13.74 -4.27 5.59
C ASP A 112 -15.23 -4.36 5.29
N THR A 113 -15.93 -3.22 5.27
CA THR A 113 -17.35 -3.14 4.88
C THR A 113 -17.53 -3.52 3.41
N ALA A 114 -16.76 -2.89 2.51
CA ALA A 114 -16.81 -3.16 1.08
C ALA A 114 -16.38 -4.60 0.75
N PHE A 115 -15.33 -5.10 1.41
CA PHE A 115 -14.79 -6.43 1.18
C PHE A 115 -15.77 -7.53 1.66
N ARG A 116 -16.41 -7.36 2.82
CA ARG A 116 -17.48 -8.28 3.25
C ARG A 116 -18.68 -8.25 2.30
N ARG A 117 -19.05 -7.08 1.77
CA ARG A 117 -20.10 -6.97 0.77
C ARG A 117 -19.73 -7.71 -0.51
N TYR A 118 -18.49 -7.59 -0.97
CA TYR A 118 -17.98 -8.33 -2.13
C TYR A 118 -18.12 -9.84 -1.92
N ILE A 119 -17.61 -10.35 -0.81
CA ILE A 119 -17.68 -11.78 -0.48
C ILE A 119 -19.14 -12.26 -0.45
N SER A 120 -20.03 -11.52 0.21
CA SER A 120 -21.45 -11.86 0.30
C SER A 120 -22.15 -11.85 -1.06
N GLU A 121 -21.84 -10.90 -1.93
CA GLU A 121 -22.48 -10.74 -3.24
C GLU A 121 -22.03 -11.82 -4.23
N TRP A 122 -20.76 -12.25 -4.12
CA TRP A 122 -20.12 -13.17 -5.06
C TRP A 122 -19.94 -14.59 -4.52
N SER A 123 -20.48 -14.88 -3.34
CA SER A 123 -20.60 -16.24 -2.83
C SER A 123 -21.33 -17.14 -3.82
N PHE A 124 -20.74 -18.27 -4.15
CA PHE A 124 -21.15 -19.28 -5.12
C PHE A 124 -21.23 -18.78 -6.57
N LYS A 125 -20.48 -17.72 -6.91
CA LYS A 125 -20.38 -17.13 -8.26
C LYS A 125 -18.92 -17.04 -8.72
N HIS A 126 -18.73 -16.59 -9.96
CA HIS A 126 -17.43 -16.41 -10.61
C HIS A 126 -17.14 -14.94 -10.99
N PRO A 127 -16.77 -14.08 -10.02
CA PRO A 127 -16.46 -12.69 -10.31
C PRO A 127 -15.21 -12.54 -11.18
N SER A 128 -15.26 -11.56 -12.07
CA SER A 128 -14.07 -11.04 -12.75
C SER A 128 -13.34 -10.02 -11.86
N PRO A 129 -12.08 -9.66 -12.15
CA PRO A 129 -11.41 -8.54 -11.49
C PRO A 129 -12.20 -7.23 -11.56
N SER A 130 -12.88 -6.97 -12.69
CA SER A 130 -13.71 -5.76 -12.83
C SER A 130 -14.91 -5.71 -11.87
N ASP A 131 -15.46 -6.86 -11.51
CA ASP A 131 -16.55 -6.94 -10.53
C ASP A 131 -16.06 -6.55 -9.13
N PHE A 132 -14.87 -7.04 -8.76
CA PHE A 132 -14.21 -6.65 -7.53
C PHE A 132 -13.89 -5.15 -7.50
N PHE A 133 -13.20 -4.62 -8.53
CA PHE A 133 -12.82 -3.21 -8.59
C PHE A 133 -14.03 -2.27 -8.51
N ARG A 134 -15.10 -2.58 -9.26
CA ARG A 134 -16.32 -1.77 -9.27
C ARG A 134 -17.03 -1.81 -7.91
N LEU A 135 -17.15 -2.98 -7.29
CA LEU A 135 -17.83 -3.10 -6.01
C LEU A 135 -17.04 -2.39 -4.91
N MET A 136 -15.72 -2.59 -4.82
CA MET A 136 -14.89 -1.90 -3.84
C MET A 136 -15.00 -0.38 -3.97
N SER A 137 -14.96 0.16 -5.20
CA SER A 137 -15.09 1.60 -5.44
C SER A 137 -16.48 2.12 -5.05
N SER A 138 -17.54 1.38 -5.39
CA SER A 138 -18.92 1.74 -5.09
C SER A 138 -19.21 1.74 -3.59
N GLU A 139 -18.82 0.69 -2.88
CA GLU A 139 -19.09 0.53 -1.44
C GLU A 139 -18.19 1.44 -0.59
N ALA A 140 -16.95 1.69 -1.02
CA ALA A 140 -16.07 2.63 -0.34
C ALA A 140 -16.48 4.11 -0.57
N GLY A 141 -17.28 4.39 -1.60
CA GLY A 141 -17.68 5.74 -1.98
C GLY A 141 -16.52 6.59 -2.54
N GLU A 142 -15.53 5.96 -3.18
CA GLU A 142 -14.32 6.62 -3.68
C GLU A 142 -13.89 6.04 -5.04
N ASP A 143 -13.38 6.90 -5.92
CA ASP A 143 -12.83 6.47 -7.20
C ASP A 143 -11.41 5.90 -7.01
N LEU A 144 -11.33 4.57 -6.96
CA LEU A 144 -10.09 3.81 -6.84
C LEU A 144 -9.43 3.49 -8.19
N GLY A 145 -9.94 4.07 -9.29
CA GLY A 145 -9.45 3.78 -10.64
C GLY A 145 -7.96 4.04 -10.83
N TRP A 146 -7.40 5.05 -10.15
CA TRP A 146 -5.98 5.34 -10.16
C TRP A 146 -5.16 4.19 -9.55
N PHE A 147 -5.62 3.64 -8.43
CA PHE A 147 -4.96 2.54 -7.73
C PHE A 147 -5.06 1.24 -8.54
N TRP A 148 -6.22 0.94 -9.09
CA TRP A 148 -6.40 -0.24 -9.95
C TRP A 148 -5.46 -0.19 -11.15
N ARG A 149 -5.41 0.93 -11.87
CA ARG A 149 -4.51 1.09 -13.03
C ARG A 149 -3.05 0.96 -12.63
N GLY A 150 -2.60 1.66 -11.59
CA GLY A 150 -1.19 1.65 -11.19
C GLY A 150 -0.72 0.35 -10.55
N TRP A 151 -1.55 -0.30 -9.72
CA TRP A 151 -1.11 -1.51 -9.01
C TRP A 151 -1.36 -2.81 -9.78
N TYR A 152 -2.51 -2.93 -10.43
CA TYR A 152 -2.94 -4.19 -11.06
C TYR A 152 -2.51 -4.28 -12.53
N PHE A 153 -2.61 -3.16 -13.26
CA PHE A 153 -2.33 -3.12 -14.70
C PHE A 153 -0.91 -2.65 -15.03
N THR A 154 -0.16 -2.12 -14.06
CA THR A 154 1.26 -1.77 -14.22
C THR A 154 2.09 -2.25 -13.02
N ASN A 155 3.39 -1.94 -13.03
CA ASN A 155 4.30 -2.08 -11.89
C ASN A 155 4.64 -0.69 -11.30
N ALA A 156 3.74 0.28 -11.43
CA ALA A 156 3.96 1.62 -10.89
C ALA A 156 4.21 1.56 -9.37
N ALA A 157 5.08 2.45 -8.91
CA ALA A 157 5.48 2.55 -7.52
C ALA A 157 5.45 4.02 -7.06
N PRO A 158 5.27 4.28 -5.75
CA PRO A 158 5.51 5.59 -5.17
C PRO A 158 7.01 5.91 -5.16
N ASP A 159 7.33 7.20 -5.27
CA ASP A 159 8.68 7.75 -5.15
C ASP A 159 8.54 9.19 -4.64
N TYR A 160 8.85 9.42 -3.37
CA TYR A 160 8.64 10.71 -2.71
C TYR A 160 9.92 11.28 -2.11
N ALA A 161 10.20 12.54 -2.46
CA ALA A 161 11.37 13.24 -1.99
C ALA A 161 11.02 14.46 -1.13
N LEU A 162 11.81 14.70 -0.09
CA LEU A 162 11.83 16.00 0.57
C LEU A 162 12.67 16.99 -0.25
N GLY A 163 12.14 18.19 -0.42
CA GLY A 163 12.83 19.33 -1.04
C GLY A 163 13.24 20.37 0.00
N ASP A 164 13.16 21.64 -0.40
CA ASP A 164 13.55 22.76 0.46
C ASP A 164 12.65 22.85 1.70
N ILE A 165 13.29 23.14 2.84
CA ILE A 165 12.62 23.43 4.11
C ILE A 165 12.89 24.90 4.45
N HIS A 166 11.83 25.69 4.57
CA HIS A 166 11.93 27.06 5.06
C HIS A 166 11.38 27.13 6.48
N HIS A 167 12.17 27.65 7.41
CA HIS A 167 11.79 27.82 8.80
C HIS A 167 12.22 29.20 9.29
N ASP A 168 11.30 29.94 9.89
CA ASP A 168 11.56 31.24 10.51
C ASP A 168 10.98 31.21 11.92
N ALA A 169 11.70 31.76 12.90
CA ALA A 169 11.21 31.85 14.27
C ALA A 169 9.83 32.53 14.34
N GLY A 170 8.87 31.90 15.02
CA GLY A 170 7.50 32.40 15.16
C GLY A 170 6.62 32.31 13.92
N LYS A 171 7.06 31.65 12.84
CA LYS A 171 6.25 31.37 11.64
C LYS A 171 6.10 29.86 11.40
N PRO A 172 5.07 29.43 10.67
CA PRO A 172 4.97 28.02 10.26
C PRO A 172 6.14 27.68 9.33
N ALA A 173 6.82 26.57 9.61
CA ALA A 173 7.79 26.02 8.67
C ALA A 173 7.07 25.47 7.44
N THR A 174 7.69 25.59 6.27
CA THR A 174 7.19 25.01 5.03
C THR A 174 8.16 23.96 4.51
N VAL A 175 7.62 22.86 4.03
CA VAL A 175 8.38 21.71 3.52
C VAL A 175 7.93 21.45 2.09
N GLN A 176 8.85 21.52 1.13
CA GLN A 176 8.58 21.03 -0.21
C GLN A 176 8.57 19.50 -0.22
N VAL A 177 7.56 18.92 -0.85
CA VAL A 177 7.47 17.48 -1.09
C VAL A 177 7.28 17.26 -2.59
N ARG A 178 8.09 16.38 -3.16
CA ARG A 178 8.05 16.02 -4.58
C ARG A 178 7.59 14.57 -4.73
N ASN A 179 6.88 14.31 -5.81
CA ASN A 179 6.45 12.97 -6.21
C ASN A 179 7.01 12.68 -7.60
N TYR A 180 7.96 11.75 -7.67
CA TYR A 180 8.52 11.23 -8.91
C TYR A 180 7.82 9.95 -9.37
N GLY A 181 6.99 9.36 -8.51
CA GLY A 181 6.36 8.06 -8.72
C GLY A 181 5.08 8.12 -9.54
N GLU A 182 4.77 6.99 -10.16
CA GLU A 182 3.55 6.82 -10.99
C GLU A 182 2.36 6.26 -10.18
N LEU A 183 2.59 5.88 -8.91
CA LEU A 183 1.54 5.44 -7.99
C LEU A 183 1.48 6.38 -6.76
N PRO A 184 0.69 7.46 -6.82
CA PRO A 184 0.64 8.46 -5.77
C PRO A 184 -0.16 7.99 -4.54
N LEU A 185 0.41 7.12 -3.71
CA LEU A 185 -0.20 6.69 -2.45
C LEU A 185 -0.28 7.85 -1.43
N PRO A 186 -1.23 7.83 -0.48
CA PRO A 186 -1.16 8.76 0.64
C PRO A 186 0.12 8.53 1.46
N VAL A 187 0.87 9.59 1.75
CA VAL A 187 2.17 9.52 2.45
C VAL A 187 2.13 10.33 3.74
N LEU A 188 2.74 9.79 4.80
CA LEU A 188 2.82 10.46 6.10
C LEU A 188 4.10 11.30 6.16
N LEU A 189 3.98 12.57 6.52
CA LEU A 189 5.10 13.43 6.87
C LEU A 189 5.14 13.57 8.39
N ARG A 190 6.27 13.20 9.00
CA ARG A 190 6.54 13.40 10.44
C ARG A 190 7.59 14.51 10.61
N ALA A 191 7.25 15.52 11.39
CA ALA A 191 8.15 16.59 11.81
C ALA A 191 8.48 16.41 13.30
N GLU A 192 9.76 16.33 13.64
CA GLU A 192 10.25 16.16 15.01
C GLU A 192 10.93 17.44 15.50
N TYR A 193 10.68 17.81 16.76
CA TYR A 193 11.13 19.07 17.35
C TYR A 193 12.15 18.88 18.47
N ALA A 194 12.86 19.95 18.81
CA ALA A 194 13.92 19.96 19.82
C ALA A 194 13.42 19.64 21.24
N ASP A 195 12.16 19.91 21.53
CA ASP A 195 11.51 19.60 22.81
C ASP A 195 11.02 18.14 22.90
N GLY A 196 11.24 17.33 21.86
CA GLY A 196 10.85 15.92 21.78
C GLY A 196 9.43 15.68 21.30
N LYS A 197 8.66 16.73 20.94
CA LYS A 197 7.36 16.55 20.30
C LYS A 197 7.52 16.16 18.83
N SER A 198 6.45 15.59 18.27
CA SER A 198 6.32 15.30 16.85
C SER A 198 4.95 15.70 16.34
N GLU A 199 4.90 16.21 15.12
CA GLU A 199 3.67 16.46 14.37
C GLU A 199 3.62 15.53 13.16
N GLU A 200 2.43 15.04 12.84
CA GLU A 200 2.21 14.15 11.71
C GLU A 200 1.15 14.72 10.77
N ILE A 201 1.49 14.82 9.49
CA ILE A 201 0.61 15.31 8.44
C ILE A 201 0.48 14.24 7.37
N ARG A 202 -0.75 13.77 7.14
CA ARG A 202 -1.05 12.86 6.04
C ARG A 202 -1.27 13.67 4.76
N ILE A 203 -0.39 13.48 3.78
CA ILE A 203 -0.51 14.04 2.44
C ILE A 203 -1.39 13.09 1.62
N PRO A 204 -2.59 13.50 1.19
CA PRO A 204 -3.51 12.63 0.45
C PRO A 204 -3.08 12.48 -1.01
N THR A 205 -3.53 11.42 -1.69
CA THR A 205 -3.32 11.20 -3.14
C THR A 205 -3.76 12.40 -3.98
N GLU A 206 -4.80 13.11 -3.56
CA GLU A 206 -5.35 14.28 -4.25
C GLU A 206 -4.36 15.44 -4.36
N ALA A 207 -3.36 15.52 -3.48
CA ALA A 207 -2.35 16.59 -3.49
C ALA A 207 -1.59 16.63 -4.82
N TRP A 208 -1.51 15.50 -5.52
CA TRP A 208 -0.74 15.33 -6.76
C TRP A 208 -1.54 15.58 -8.04
N ARG A 209 -2.82 16.01 -7.94
CA ARG A 209 -3.69 16.20 -9.12
C ARG A 209 -3.26 17.35 -10.02
N GLN A 210 -2.58 18.36 -9.48
CA GLN A 210 -2.21 19.59 -10.19
C GLN A 210 -0.71 19.69 -10.48
N GLY A 211 0.11 18.78 -9.95
CA GLY A 211 1.55 18.79 -10.13
C GLY A 211 2.25 17.71 -9.31
N SER A 212 3.54 17.55 -9.57
CA SER A 212 4.46 16.66 -8.84
C SER A 212 5.07 17.30 -7.59
N ASP A 213 4.84 18.59 -7.37
CA ASP A 213 5.49 19.36 -6.32
C ASP A 213 4.43 20.09 -5.49
N ILE A 214 4.50 19.92 -4.17
CA ILE A 214 3.64 20.60 -3.22
C ILE A 214 4.46 21.23 -2.11
N VAL A 215 3.86 22.18 -1.40
CA VAL A 215 4.42 22.76 -0.18
C VAL A 215 3.47 22.46 0.98
N VAL A 216 4.00 21.79 2.00
CA VAL A 216 3.27 21.46 3.23
C VAL A 216 3.65 22.45 4.31
N SER A 217 2.66 23.12 4.90
CA SER A 217 2.87 24.02 6.04
C SER A 217 2.72 23.26 7.35
N LEU A 218 3.74 23.32 8.20
CA LEU A 218 3.72 22.76 9.54
C LEU A 218 3.09 23.74 10.54
N PRO A 219 2.49 23.26 11.64
CA PRO A 219 2.10 24.12 12.76
C PRO A 219 3.27 24.96 13.28
N VAL A 220 2.98 26.15 13.80
CA VAL A 220 4.02 27.02 14.38
C VAL A 220 4.58 26.36 15.63
N HIS A 221 5.84 25.92 15.55
CA HIS A 221 6.55 25.34 16.66
C HIS A 221 8.05 25.56 16.49
N ASP A 222 8.72 25.96 17.57
CA ASP A 222 10.15 26.24 17.54
C ASP A 222 10.98 24.95 17.53
N GLY A 223 12.19 25.05 16.98
CA GLY A 223 13.19 23.99 17.05
C GLY A 223 12.88 22.77 16.19
N LEU A 224 12.34 22.96 14.97
CA LEU A 224 12.23 21.87 13.99
C LEU A 224 13.61 21.22 13.78
N LYS A 225 13.69 19.90 13.98
CA LYS A 225 14.93 19.12 13.93
C LYS A 225 15.02 18.19 12.74
N VAL A 226 13.95 17.45 12.46
CA VAL A 226 13.94 16.41 11.44
C VAL A 226 12.59 16.41 10.77
N VAL A 227 12.58 16.25 9.46
CA VAL A 227 11.39 15.91 8.70
C VAL A 227 11.63 14.58 8.01
N THR A 228 10.67 13.67 8.10
CA THR A 228 10.72 12.33 7.51
C THR A 228 9.41 12.02 6.78
N LEU A 229 9.48 11.52 5.55
CA LEU A 229 8.36 10.93 4.82
C LEU A 229 8.31 9.43 5.08
N ASP A 230 7.10 8.89 5.24
CA ASP A 230 6.85 7.47 5.51
C ASP A 230 7.76 6.90 6.62
N PRO A 231 7.79 7.50 7.83
CA PRO A 231 8.74 7.11 8.88
C PRO A 231 8.58 5.67 9.37
N ASP A 232 7.40 5.07 9.16
CA ASP A 232 7.09 3.69 9.57
C ASP A 232 7.29 2.69 8.42
N HIS A 233 7.76 3.17 7.26
CA HIS A 233 8.09 2.37 6.09
C HIS A 233 6.92 1.50 5.60
N VAL A 234 5.72 2.09 5.49
CA VAL A 234 4.48 1.36 5.19
C VAL A 234 4.09 1.37 3.71
N ILE A 235 4.67 2.25 2.90
CA ILE A 235 4.49 2.32 1.43
C ILE A 235 5.75 1.88 0.69
N PRO A 236 5.67 1.28 -0.52
CA PRO A 236 6.83 0.75 -1.22
C PRO A 236 7.59 1.83 -1.99
N ASP A 237 8.06 2.86 -1.29
CA ASP A 237 8.90 3.91 -1.85
C ASP A 237 10.20 3.32 -2.42
N VAL A 238 10.48 3.63 -3.69
CA VAL A 238 11.59 3.03 -4.46
C VAL A 238 12.95 3.66 -4.16
N ASP A 239 12.97 4.93 -3.74
CA ASP A 239 14.16 5.60 -3.23
C ASP A 239 13.83 6.18 -1.85
N ARG A 240 14.46 5.65 -0.81
CA ARG A 240 14.26 6.14 0.56
C ARG A 240 15.34 7.14 1.00
N SER A 241 16.33 7.39 0.15
CA SER A 241 17.51 8.16 0.52
C SER A 241 17.23 9.66 0.64
N ASP A 242 16.13 10.14 0.05
CA ASP A 242 15.67 11.53 0.05
C ASP A 242 14.38 11.76 0.87
N ASN A 243 13.89 10.75 1.58
CA ASN A 243 12.72 10.85 2.46
C ASN A 243 13.02 11.50 3.81
N ARG A 244 14.28 11.83 4.13
CA ARG A 244 14.65 12.35 5.46
C ARG A 244 15.64 13.51 5.39
N ILE A 245 15.27 14.64 5.96
CA ILE A 245 16.13 15.82 6.11
C ILE A 245 16.29 16.16 7.59
N ALA A 246 17.53 16.24 8.05
CA ALA A 246 17.87 16.87 9.32
C ALA A 246 17.98 18.38 9.11
N VAL A 247 17.16 19.14 9.82
CA VAL A 247 17.16 20.61 9.78
C VAL A 247 18.31 21.10 10.65
N THR A 248 19.27 21.77 10.02
CA THR A 248 20.40 22.37 10.73
C THR A 248 19.90 23.67 11.41
N PRO A 249 20.29 23.94 12.66
CA PRO A 249 19.88 25.16 13.38
C PRO A 249 20.39 26.45 12.75
#